data_AF-A0A543FCB9-F1
#
_entry.id   AF-A0A543FCB9-F1
#
_cell.length_a   1.000
_cell.length_b   1.000
_cell.length_c   1.000
_cell.angle_alpha   90.00
_cell.angle_beta   90.00
_cell.angle_gamma   90.00
#
_symmetry.space_group_name_H-M   'P 1'
#
loop_
_entity.id
_entity.type
_entity.pdbx_description
1 polymer ?
#
loop_
_entity_poly.entity_id
_entity_poly.type
_entity_poly.pdbx_seq_one_letter_code
_entity_poly.pdbx_strand_id
1 'polypeptide(L)'
;MPPAELHRPVAVGVGMRPGTAAAAILGAVRHAVGDEFPACLATIDRRGDEPGLRAAAAELGVPVRTYTAAELDAVAVPNPAARTKAAVGAAGVAEAAAVLAAAGGPLVRTKEVHGDVTVAVARLSD
;
A
#
# COMPACT_ATOMS: atom_id res chain seq x y z
N MET A 1 1.65 -18.00 -28.54
CA MET A 1 1.34 -17.46 -27.21
C MET A 1 2.66 -17.05 -26.58
N PRO A 2 2.84 -15.80 -26.13
CA PRO A 2 3.94 -15.53 -25.21
C PRO A 2 3.73 -16.39 -23.96
N PRO A 3 4.80 -16.78 -23.24
CA PRO A 3 4.63 -17.44 -21.95
C PRO A 3 3.73 -16.55 -21.08
N ALA A 4 2.80 -17.15 -20.33
CA ALA A 4 2.08 -16.42 -19.30
C ALA A 4 3.13 -15.75 -18.41
N GLU A 5 3.25 -14.42 -18.49
CA GLU A 5 4.10 -13.66 -17.59
C GLU A 5 3.65 -14.07 -16.20
N LEU A 6 4.51 -14.79 -15.46
CA LEU A 6 4.20 -15.17 -14.09
C LEU A 6 3.81 -13.88 -13.38
N HIS A 7 2.56 -13.83 -12.91
CA HIS A 7 2.04 -12.73 -12.10
C HIS A 7 3.00 -12.54 -10.94
N ARG A 8 3.88 -11.54 -11.03
CA ARG A 8 4.90 -11.34 -10.01
C ARG A 8 4.19 -10.83 -8.76
N PRO A 9 4.60 -11.30 -7.58
CA PRO A 9 4.03 -10.79 -6.35
C PRO A 9 4.28 -9.28 -6.23
N VAL A 10 3.26 -8.55 -5.76
CA VAL A 10 3.28 -7.08 -5.60
C VAL A 10 3.15 -6.70 -4.13
N ALA A 11 3.76 -5.57 -3.74
CA ALA A 11 3.52 -4.94 -2.46
C ALA A 11 2.44 -3.87 -2.60
N VAL A 12 1.48 -3.85 -1.68
CA VAL A 12 0.36 -2.90 -1.72
C VAL A 12 0.48 -1.93 -0.55
N GLY A 13 0.73 -0.66 -0.85
CA GLY A 13 0.70 0.39 0.15
C GLY A 13 -0.73 0.88 0.38
N VAL A 14 -1.12 1.06 1.64
CA VAL A 14 -2.49 1.41 2.05
C VAL A 14 -2.45 2.60 3.00
N GLY A 15 -3.19 3.65 2.65
CA GLY A 15 -3.54 4.76 3.52
C GLY A 15 -5.02 4.70 3.89
N MET A 16 -5.35 4.92 5.17
CA MET A 16 -6.73 4.91 5.65
C MET A 16 -6.97 5.86 6.82
N ARG A 17 -8.24 6.17 7.07
CA ARG A 17 -8.68 6.82 8.32
C ARG A 17 -8.87 5.80 9.45
N PRO A 18 -8.75 6.21 10.73
CA PRO A 18 -9.09 5.35 11.86
C PRO A 18 -10.49 4.76 11.73
N GLY A 19 -10.65 3.48 12.08
CA GLY A 19 -11.96 2.82 12.04
C GLY A 19 -12.50 2.47 10.64
N THR A 20 -11.67 2.61 9.59
CA THR A 20 -12.06 2.18 8.23
C THR A 20 -12.34 0.67 8.22
N ALA A 21 -13.49 0.28 7.68
CA ALA A 21 -13.90 -1.12 7.64
C ALA A 21 -13.02 -1.99 6.73
N ALA A 22 -12.78 -3.24 7.14
CA ALA A 22 -12.00 -4.21 6.38
C ALA A 22 -12.51 -4.40 4.94
N ALA A 23 -13.84 -4.45 4.76
CA ALA A 23 -14.45 -4.61 3.45
C ALA A 23 -14.11 -3.46 2.48
N ALA A 24 -14.04 -2.22 2.98
CA ALA A 24 -13.65 -1.06 2.16
C ALA A 24 -12.19 -1.15 1.73
N ILE A 25 -11.31 -1.58 2.64
CA ILE A 25 -9.88 -1.78 2.36
C ILE A 25 -9.69 -2.91 1.35
N LEU A 26 -10.35 -4.05 1.55
CA LEU A 26 -10.33 -5.19 0.63
C LEU A 26 -10.82 -4.82 -0.75
N GLY A 27 -11.91 -4.06 -0.85
CA GLY A 27 -12.43 -3.57 -2.13
C GLY A 27 -11.41 -2.72 -2.88
N ALA A 28 -10.80 -1.76 -2.19
CA ALA A 28 -9.76 -0.91 -2.77
C ALA A 28 -8.52 -1.70 -3.19
N VAL A 29 -8.03 -2.62 -2.34
CA VAL A 29 -6.86 -3.46 -2.64
C VAL A 29 -7.13 -4.38 -3.83
N ARG A 30 -8.25 -5.10 -3.85
CA ARG A 30 -8.61 -6.01 -4.95
C ARG A 30 -8.78 -5.26 -6.26
N HIS A 31 -9.35 -4.05 -6.22
CA HIS A 31 -9.48 -3.20 -7.40
C HIS A 31 -8.10 -2.79 -7.97
N ALA A 32 -7.20 -2.30 -7.12
CA ALA A 32 -5.90 -1.80 -7.56
C ALA A 32 -4.95 -2.93 -7.98
N VAL A 33 -5.01 -4.08 -7.32
CA VAL A 33 -4.16 -5.23 -7.62
C VAL A 33 -4.60 -5.94 -8.91
N GLY A 34 -5.91 -6.01 -9.18
CA GLY A 34 -6.44 -6.73 -10.34
C GLY A 34 -6.11 -8.22 -10.26
N ASP A 35 -5.50 -8.75 -11.32
CA ASP A 35 -5.11 -10.16 -11.44
C ASP A 35 -3.74 -10.49 -10.82
N GLU A 36 -3.01 -9.52 -10.26
CA GLU A 36 -1.73 -9.77 -9.58
C GLU A 36 -1.92 -10.35 -8.17
N PHE A 37 -0.83 -10.85 -7.56
CA PHE A 37 -0.88 -11.45 -6.22
C PHE A 37 -0.24 -10.51 -5.19
N PRO A 38 -0.98 -10.02 -4.18
CA PRO A 38 -0.39 -9.22 -3.12
C PRO A 38 0.50 -10.11 -2.24
N ALA A 39 1.73 -9.68 -1.99
CA ALA A 39 2.64 -10.34 -1.06
C ALA A 39 2.54 -9.78 0.35
N CYS A 40 2.10 -8.53 0.49
CA CYS A 40 1.90 -7.85 1.76
C CYS A 40 1.03 -6.60 1.58
N LEU A 41 0.42 -6.16 2.68
CA LEU A 41 -0.07 -4.79 2.82
C LEU A 41 0.97 -3.97 3.57
N ALA A 42 1.17 -2.72 3.20
CA ALA A 42 2.15 -1.83 3.80
C ALA A 42 1.52 -0.49 4.20
N THR A 43 1.84 0.05 5.38
CA THR A 43 1.29 1.34 5.82
C THR A 43 2.25 2.08 6.78
N ILE A 44 1.81 3.22 7.30
CA ILE A 44 2.50 3.94 8.38
C ILE A 44 2.30 3.24 9.72
N ASP A 45 3.36 3.17 10.54
CA ASP A 45 3.42 2.49 11.84
C ASP A 45 2.19 2.66 12.74
N ARG A 46 1.74 3.90 12.96
CA ARG A 46 0.57 4.24 13.78
C ARG A 46 -0.77 3.71 13.24
N ARG A 47 -0.78 3.08 12.07
CA ARG A 47 -1.94 2.43 11.43
C ARG A 47 -1.81 0.92 11.30
N GLY A 48 -0.66 0.34 11.66
CA GLY A 48 -0.41 -1.10 11.54
C GLY A 48 -1.41 -1.96 12.32
N ASP A 49 -1.85 -1.47 13.48
CA ASP A 49 -2.77 -2.17 14.36
C ASP A 49 -4.26 -1.85 14.13
N GLU A 50 -4.59 -1.06 13.09
CA GLU A 50 -6.00 -0.75 12.78
C GLU A 50 -6.76 -2.07 12.50
N PRO A 51 -7.86 -2.36 13.23
CA PRO A 51 -8.57 -3.63 13.11
C PRO A 51 -9.01 -3.94 11.67
N GLY A 52 -9.45 -2.91 10.93
CA GLY A 52 -9.84 -3.05 9.53
C GLY A 52 -8.68 -3.47 8.62
N LEU A 53 -7.47 -2.95 8.86
CA LEU A 53 -6.27 -3.34 8.10
C LEU A 53 -5.89 -4.78 8.39
N ARG A 54 -5.82 -5.16 9.68
CA ARG A 54 -5.42 -6.52 10.08
C ARG A 54 -6.42 -7.57 9.59
N ALA A 55 -7.72 -7.28 9.65
CA ALA A 55 -8.75 -8.16 9.12
C ALA A 55 -8.65 -8.30 7.59
N ALA A 56 -8.41 -7.19 6.86
CA ALA A 56 -8.20 -7.25 5.41
C ALA A 56 -6.94 -8.06 5.04
N ALA A 57 -5.85 -7.88 5.76
CA ALA A 57 -4.61 -8.64 5.55
C ALA A 57 -4.81 -10.14 5.84
N ALA A 58 -5.53 -10.48 6.90
CA ALA A 58 -5.86 -11.86 7.25
C ALA A 58 -6.72 -12.53 6.17
N GLU A 59 -7.74 -11.83 5.65
CA GLU A 59 -8.59 -12.31 4.55
C GLU A 59 -7.77 -12.56 3.26
N LEU A 60 -6.77 -11.72 2.99
CA LEU A 60 -5.86 -11.89 1.86
C LEU A 60 -4.77 -12.94 2.11
N GLY A 61 -4.60 -13.40 3.35
CA GLY A 61 -3.53 -14.34 3.73
C GLY A 61 -2.13 -13.72 3.69
N VAL A 62 -1.99 -12.40 3.84
CA VAL A 62 -0.73 -11.67 3.69
C VAL A 62 -0.35 -10.93 4.97
N PRO A 63 0.95 -10.71 5.25
CA PRO A 63 1.37 -9.89 6.38
C PRO A 63 1.09 -8.40 6.16
N VAL A 64 1.00 -7.67 7.27
CA VAL A 64 1.06 -6.20 7.31
C VAL A 64 2.50 -5.79 7.63
N ARG A 65 3.06 -4.90 6.82
CA ARG A 65 4.33 -4.21 7.05
C ARG A 65 4.07 -2.76 7.43
N THR A 66 4.87 -2.24 8.34
CA THR A 66 4.76 -0.87 8.82
C THR A 66 6.07 -0.13 8.66
N TYR A 67 5.96 1.17 8.41
CA TYR A 67 7.10 2.07 8.29
C TYR A 67 6.83 3.35 9.09
N THR A 68 7.87 3.88 9.70
CA THR A 68 7.82 5.17 10.39
C THR A 68 7.59 6.31 9.40
N ALA A 69 7.11 7.45 9.90
CA ALA A 69 6.97 8.66 9.08
C ALA A 69 8.29 9.07 8.40
N ALA A 70 9.42 8.92 9.09
CA ALA A 70 10.74 9.29 8.58
C ALA A 70 11.19 8.37 7.43
N GLU A 71 10.99 7.06 7.56
CA GLU A 71 11.27 6.11 6.47
C GLU A 71 10.41 6.42 5.24
N LEU A 72 9.14 6.76 5.44
CA LEU A 72 8.22 7.09 4.35
C LEU A 72 8.57 8.43 3.66
N ASP A 73 9.00 9.46 4.40
CA ASP A 73 9.38 10.77 3.81
C ASP A 73 10.71 10.69 3.04
N ALA A 74 11.57 9.72 3.34
CA ALA A 74 12.80 9.48 2.60
C ALA A 74 12.56 8.89 1.19
N VAL A 75 11.35 8.42 0.90
CA VAL A 75 11.00 7.87 -0.42
C VAL A 75 10.50 8.97 -1.34
N ALA A 76 11.19 9.15 -2.48
CA ALA A 76 10.67 9.99 -3.55
C ALA A 76 9.44 9.32 -4.17
N VAL A 77 8.30 9.98 -4.09
CA VAL A 77 7.02 9.50 -4.63
C VAL A 77 6.52 10.41 -5.75
N PRO A 78 5.84 9.86 -6.77
CA PRO A 78 5.37 10.65 -7.92
C PRO A 78 4.22 11.60 -7.56
N ASN A 79 3.43 11.31 -6.52
CA ASN A 79 2.29 12.12 -6.13
C ASN A 79 2.41 12.61 -4.67
N PRO A 80 3.33 13.55 -4.38
CA PRO A 80 3.45 14.12 -3.04
C PRO A 80 2.20 14.90 -2.66
N ALA A 81 1.76 14.77 -1.41
CA ALA A 81 0.57 15.39 -0.85
C ALA A 81 0.96 16.25 0.36
N ALA A 82 0.90 17.58 0.19
CA ALA A 82 1.21 18.54 1.25
C ALA A 82 0.37 18.33 2.53
N ARG A 83 -0.91 17.95 2.36
CA ARG A 83 -1.80 17.62 3.49
C ARG A 83 -1.30 16.40 4.27
N THR A 84 -0.80 15.37 3.58
CA THR A 84 -0.23 14.17 4.21
C THR A 84 1.06 14.51 4.93
N LYS A 85 1.93 15.32 4.30
CA LYS A 85 3.17 15.80 4.90
C LYS A 85 2.90 16.56 6.20
N ALA A 86 1.92 17.47 6.21
CA ALA A 86 1.53 18.20 7.42
C ALA A 86 0.91 17.30 8.50
N ALA A 87 0.12 16.30 8.13
CA ALA A 87 -0.62 15.46 9.09
C ALA A 87 0.19 14.31 9.69
N VAL A 88 1.19 13.81 8.96
CA VAL A 88 1.86 12.54 9.29
C VAL A 88 3.37 12.58 9.09
N GLY A 89 3.91 13.68 8.55
CA GLY A 89 5.35 13.84 8.29
C GLY A 89 5.86 13.17 7.02
N ALA A 90 4.99 12.58 6.18
CA ALA A 90 5.38 11.91 4.93
C ALA A 90 4.68 12.52 3.72
N ALA A 91 5.40 12.65 2.60
CA ALA A 91 4.86 13.16 1.34
C ALA A 91 3.72 12.27 0.77
N GLY A 92 3.71 10.96 1.00
CA GLY A 92 2.62 10.09 0.56
C GLY A 92 2.72 8.67 1.12
N VAL A 93 1.86 8.31 2.08
CA VAL A 93 1.95 7.03 2.80
C VAL A 93 1.80 5.82 1.87
N ALA A 94 0.75 5.77 1.05
CA ALA A 94 0.49 4.59 0.22
C ALA A 94 1.62 4.32 -0.77
N GLU A 95 2.04 5.32 -1.55
CA GLU A 95 3.12 5.15 -2.53
C GLU A 95 4.46 4.80 -1.86
N ALA A 96 4.86 5.53 -0.82
CA ALA A 96 6.12 5.28 -0.12
C ALA A 96 6.14 3.89 0.55
N ALA A 97 5.05 3.49 1.19
CA ALA A 97 4.95 2.20 1.84
C ALA A 97 4.99 1.04 0.82
N ALA A 98 4.34 1.20 -0.34
CA ALA A 98 4.40 0.23 -1.42
C ALA A 98 5.85 0.04 -1.91
N VAL A 99 6.56 1.14 -2.19
CA VAL A 99 7.95 1.13 -2.68
C VAL A 99 8.89 0.50 -1.65
N LEU A 100 8.80 0.87 -0.37
CA LEU A 100 9.63 0.28 0.68
C LEU A 100 9.36 -1.22 0.85
N ALA A 101 8.09 -1.63 0.85
CA ALA A 101 7.72 -3.03 0.96
C ALA A 101 8.13 -3.84 -0.28
N ALA A 102 8.27 -3.18 -1.43
CA ALA A 102 8.81 -3.74 -2.65
C ALA A 102 10.35 -3.72 -2.73
N ALA A 103 11.06 -3.37 -1.66
CA ALA A 103 12.52 -3.20 -1.64
C ALA A 103 13.01 -2.21 -2.71
N GLY A 104 12.32 -1.08 -2.85
CA GLY A 104 12.64 -0.04 -3.83
C GLY A 104 12.12 -0.32 -5.24
N GLY A 105 11.31 -1.36 -5.42
CA GLY A 105 10.74 -1.70 -6.71
C GLY A 105 9.77 -0.65 -7.28
N PRO A 106 9.54 -0.67 -8.60
CA PRO A 106 8.78 0.38 -9.28
C PRO A 106 7.29 0.31 -8.94
N LEU A 107 6.66 1.48 -8.83
CA LEU A 107 5.20 1.59 -8.79
C LEU A 107 4.60 1.13 -10.12
N VAL A 108 3.71 0.14 -10.05
CA VAL A 108 2.91 -0.33 -11.19
C VAL A 108 1.50 0.27 -11.19
N ARG A 109 1.06 0.75 -10.03
CA ARG A 109 -0.09 1.65 -9.84
C ARG A 109 0.33 2.75 -8.88
N THR A 110 0.20 4.00 -9.32
CA THR A 110 0.39 5.17 -8.47
C THR A 110 -0.81 5.35 -7.53
N LYS A 111 -0.82 6.42 -6.74
CA LYS A 111 -1.89 6.71 -5.79
C LYS A 111 -3.30 6.67 -6.41
N GLU A 112 -4.11 5.73 -5.95
CA GLU A 112 -5.54 5.61 -6.27
C GLU A 112 -6.38 5.80 -4.98
N VAL A 113 -7.50 6.52 -5.08
CA VAL A 113 -8.35 6.84 -3.92
C VAL A 113 -9.74 6.22 -4.12
N HIS A 114 -10.12 5.37 -3.18
CA HIS A 114 -11.42 4.68 -3.13
C HIS A 114 -12.13 5.06 -1.83
N GLY A 115 -12.96 6.10 -1.87
CA GLY A 115 -13.58 6.68 -0.69
C GLY A 115 -12.52 7.18 0.30
N ASP A 116 -12.50 6.59 1.50
CA ASP A 116 -11.54 6.93 2.56
C ASP A 116 -10.27 6.06 2.57
N VAL A 117 -10.12 5.17 1.58
CA VAL A 117 -8.93 4.32 1.40
C VAL A 117 -8.11 4.86 0.23
N THR A 118 -6.80 4.95 0.42
CA THR A 118 -5.84 5.23 -0.63
C THR A 118 -4.94 4.02 -0.81
N VAL A 119 -4.70 3.60 -2.05
CA VAL A 119 -3.84 2.46 -2.38
C VAL A 119 -2.79 2.85 -3.41
N ALA A 120 -1.66 2.15 -3.37
CA ALA A 120 -0.64 2.16 -4.41
C ALA A 120 -0.01 0.76 -4.49
N VAL A 121 0.48 0.38 -5.66
CA VAL A 121 1.01 -0.97 -5.90
C VAL A 121 2.41 -0.86 -6.49
N ALA A 122 3.37 -1.56 -5.90
CA ALA A 122 4.74 -1.67 -6.38
C ALA A 122 5.11 -3.12 -6.65
N ARG A 123 5.90 -3.35 -7.70
CA ARG A 123 6.41 -4.68 -8.04
C ARG A 123 7.63 -4.99 -7.19
N LEU A 124 7.66 -6.17 -6.56
CA LEU A 124 8.83 -6.59 -5.78
C LEU A 124 10.10 -6.58 -6.65
N SER A 125 11.16 -5.95 -6.16
CA SER A 125 12.51 -6.11 -6.70
C SER A 125 13.04 -7.50 -6.33
N ASP A 126 13.77 -8.13 -7.25
CA ASP A 126 14.63 -9.30 -6.99
C ASP A 126 15.83 -8.91 -6.10
#